data_AF-A0A3B0Z5L4-F1
#
_entry.id   AF-A0A3B0Z5L4-F1
#
_cell.length_a   1.000
_cell.length_b   1.000
_cell.length_c   1.000
_cell.angle_alpha   90.00
_cell.angle_beta   90.00
_cell.angle_gamma   90.00
#
_symmetry.space_group_name_H-M   'P 1'
#
loop_
_entity.id
_entity.type
_entity.pdbx_description
1 polymer ?
#
loop_
_entity_poly.entity_id
_entity_poly.type
_entity_poly.pdbx_seq_one_letter_code
_entity_poly.pdbx_strand_id
1 'polypeptide(L)'
;MYQCKNCLKNINANISSFLFILSSRPKQYPYRLKAHWCKRSDSNQQKTKSSNTQELPSNFNKTFVKEKIKPSTDPGGKGLEIEKEIQVCPDCYHDLNKQHS
;
A
#
# COMPACT_ATOMS: atom_id res chain seq x y z
N MET A 1 -4.90 10.77 23.67
CA MET A 1 -3.96 10.33 24.72
C MET A 1 -3.75 8.83 24.56
N TYR A 2 -2.53 8.32 24.65
CA TYR A 2 -2.24 6.88 24.57
C TYR A 2 -1.21 6.50 25.63
N GLN A 3 -1.14 5.22 26.00
CA GLN A 3 -0.11 4.72 26.92
C GLN A 3 1.01 4.05 26.14
N CYS A 4 2.25 4.48 26.36
CA CYS A 4 3.41 3.82 25.77
C CYS A 4 3.54 2.39 26.31
N LYS A 5 3.61 1.38 25.42
CA LYS A 5 3.72 -0.03 25.85
C LYS A 5 5.11 -0.40 26.38
N ASN A 6 6.12 0.43 26.15
CA ASN A 6 7.48 0.18 26.65
C ASN A 6 7.69 0.79 28.05
N CYS A 7 7.40 2.09 28.23
CA CYS A 7 7.65 2.79 29.49
C CYS A 7 6.39 3.05 30.34
N LEU A 8 5.21 2.62 29.87
CA LEU A 8 3.90 2.74 30.54
C LEU A 8 3.44 4.17 30.86
N LYS A 9 4.13 5.19 30.35
CA LYS A 9 3.75 6.60 30.49
C LYS A 9 2.52 6.93 29.64
N ASN A 10 1.61 7.74 30.19
CA ASN A 10 0.52 8.34 29.43
C ASN A 10 1.02 9.53 28.62
N ILE A 11 0.80 9.49 27.31
CA ILE A 11 1.27 10.45 26.32
C ILE A 11 0.09 11.28 25.82
N ASN A 12 0.26 12.61 25.79
CA ASN A 12 -0.75 13.55 25.32
C ASN A 12 -1.10 13.32 23.82
N ALA A 13 -2.31 13.69 23.41
CA ALA A 13 -2.79 13.57 22.03
C ALA A 13 -1.94 14.36 21.01
N ASN A 14 -1.22 15.40 21.43
CA ASN A 14 -0.40 16.23 20.55
C ASN A 14 0.97 15.62 20.21
N ILE A 15 1.33 14.50 20.85
CA ILE A 15 2.62 13.83 20.63
C ILE A 15 2.37 12.65 19.69
N SER A 16 3.22 12.51 18.68
CA SER A 16 3.14 11.39 17.73
C SER A 16 3.34 10.04 18.44
N SER A 17 2.66 9.02 17.93
CA SER A 17 2.89 7.63 18.33
C SER A 17 3.66 6.88 17.27
N PHE A 18 4.63 6.07 17.69
CA PHE A 18 5.41 5.23 16.80
C PHE A 18 5.07 3.76 17.02
N LEU A 19 5.15 2.96 15.95
CA LEU A 19 5.06 1.50 16.03
C LEU A 19 6.47 0.93 15.92
N PHE A 20 6.87 0.15 16.92
CA PHE A 20 8.13 -0.58 16.92
C PHE A 20 7.88 -2.06 16.67
N ILE A 21 8.59 -2.64 15.71
CA ILE A 21 8.49 -4.05 15.34
C ILE A 21 9.35 -4.87 16.31
N LEU A 22 8.73 -5.69 17.15
CA LEU A 22 9.43 -6.56 18.10
C LEU A 22 9.91 -7.85 17.43
N SER A 23 9.08 -8.43 16.57
CA SER A 23 9.43 -9.66 15.86
C SER A 23 8.82 -9.69 14.46
N SER A 24 9.55 -10.35 13.57
CA SER A 24 9.12 -10.64 12.21
C SER A 24 9.39 -12.10 11.90
N ARG A 25 8.54 -12.70 11.07
CA ARG A 25 8.70 -14.10 10.62
C ARG A 25 8.83 -14.19 9.10
N PRO A 26 9.59 -15.15 8.56
CA PRO A 26 9.62 -15.39 7.12
C PRO A 26 8.25 -15.88 6.63
N LYS A 27 7.80 -15.35 5.49
CA LYS A 27 6.54 -15.72 4.85
C LYS A 27 6.66 -15.84 3.34
N GLN A 28 5.99 -16.85 2.79
CA GLN A 28 5.80 -17.03 1.35
C GLN A 28 4.47 -16.39 0.94
N TYR A 29 4.52 -15.49 -0.04
CA TYR A 29 3.36 -14.83 -0.62
C TYR A 29 3.06 -15.46 -1.99
N PRO A 30 1.90 -16.13 -2.16
CA PRO A 30 1.60 -16.86 -3.40
C PRO A 30 1.30 -15.96 -4.60
N TYR A 31 0.93 -14.69 -4.38
CA TYR A 31 0.55 -13.76 -5.46
C TYR A 31 1.22 -12.40 -5.25
N ARG A 32 2.44 -12.23 -5.78
CA ARG A 32 3.14 -10.94 -5.71
C ARG A 32 2.53 -9.95 -6.71
N LEU A 33 2.22 -10.41 -7.91
CA LEU A 33 1.72 -9.56 -9.00
C LEU A 33 0.27 -9.10 -8.79
N LYS A 34 -0.57 -9.88 -8.10
CA LYS A 34 -1.97 -9.47 -7.80
C LYS A 34 -2.06 -8.39 -6.73
N ALA A 35 -1.08 -8.27 -5.83
CA ALA A 35 -1.09 -7.27 -4.76
C ALA A 35 -0.96 -5.83 -5.29
N HIS A 36 -0.34 -5.65 -6.47
CA HIS A 36 -0.15 -4.33 -7.09
C HIS A 36 -1.33 -3.89 -7.98
N TRP A 37 -2.42 -4.67 -8.06
CA TRP A 37 -3.57 -4.30 -8.87
C TRP A 37 -4.46 -3.28 -8.13
N CYS A 38 -3.97 -2.05 -7.96
CA CYS A 38 -4.88 -0.92 -7.79
C CYS A 38 -5.66 -0.80 -9.10
N LYS A 39 -6.94 -1.19 -9.08
CA LYS A 39 -7.88 -0.71 -10.11
C LYS A 39 -7.76 0.80 -10.05
N ARG A 40 -7.17 1.44 -11.07
CA ARG A 40 -7.43 2.85 -11.32
C ARG A 40 -8.95 2.92 -11.44
N SER A 41 -9.62 3.40 -10.41
CA SER A 41 -10.98 3.87 -10.59
C SER A 41 -10.84 4.95 -11.63
N ASP A 42 -11.48 4.76 -12.78
CA ASP A 42 -11.65 5.78 -13.81
C ASP A 42 -12.43 6.92 -13.15
N SER A 43 -11.70 7.74 -12.38
CA SER A 43 -12.17 8.94 -11.75
C SER A 43 -12.27 9.94 -12.86
N ASN A 44 -13.43 9.86 -13.52
CA ASN A 44 -14.21 11.02 -13.90
C ASN A 44 -13.36 12.07 -14.63
N GLN A 45 -13.14 11.84 -15.94
CA GLN A 45 -12.78 12.92 -16.86
C GLN A 45 -13.83 14.03 -16.69
N GLN A 46 -13.45 15.06 -15.94
CA GLN A 46 -14.20 16.30 -15.87
C GLN A 46 -14.31 16.81 -17.30
N LYS A 47 -15.54 16.78 -17.82
CA LYS A 47 -15.96 17.46 -19.04
C LYS A 47 -15.59 18.94 -18.90
N THR A 48 -14.44 19.33 -19.41
CA THR A 48 -14.20 20.72 -19.79
C THR A 48 -14.94 20.93 -21.12
N LYS A 49 -16.07 21.64 -21.03
CA LYS A 49 -16.71 22.25 -22.20
C LYS A 49 -15.72 23.26 -22.77
N SER A 50 -15.38 23.15 -24.05
CA SER A 50 -15.12 24.31 -24.92
C SER A 50 -15.01 23.90 -26.39
N SER A 51 -15.97 24.42 -27.17
CA SER A 51 -15.88 24.91 -28.55
C SER A 51 -15.37 24.00 -29.69
N ASN A 52 -16.33 23.62 -30.53
CA ASN A 52 -16.37 23.85 -31.99
C ASN A 52 -15.14 23.42 -32.81
N THR A 53 -15.16 22.19 -33.35
CA THR A 53 -14.52 21.85 -34.63
C THR A 53 -15.23 20.64 -35.26
N GLN A 54 -15.39 20.72 -36.58
CA GLN A 54 -16.25 19.91 -37.44
C GLN A 54 -15.85 18.43 -37.54
N GLU A 55 -16.87 17.61 -37.76
CA GLU A 55 -16.90 16.15 -37.87
C GLU A 55 -16.20 15.60 -39.14
N LEU A 56 -15.55 14.43 -39.04
CA LEU A 56 -15.49 13.32 -40.04
C LEU A 56 -14.38 12.31 -39.65
N PRO A 57 -14.43 11.02 -40.09
CA PRO A 57 -15.52 10.07 -40.01
C PRO A 57 -15.21 8.89 -39.06
N SER A 58 -16.30 8.28 -38.62
CA SER A 58 -16.39 6.98 -37.97
C SER A 58 -15.81 5.85 -38.81
N ASN A 59 -14.66 5.29 -38.42
CA ASN A 59 -14.33 3.88 -38.64
C ASN A 59 -13.05 3.48 -37.90
N PHE A 60 -13.16 3.24 -36.60
CA PHE A 60 -12.21 2.39 -35.89
C PHE A 60 -13.00 1.27 -35.22
N ASN A 61 -13.28 0.22 -35.99
CA ASN A 61 -13.69 -1.06 -35.44
C ASN A 61 -12.52 -1.63 -34.65
N LYS A 62 -12.38 -1.20 -33.40
CA LYS A 62 -11.43 -1.76 -32.45
C LYS A 62 -12.05 -3.07 -31.97
N THR A 63 -11.86 -4.12 -32.76
CA THR A 63 -12.17 -5.50 -32.39
C THR A 63 -11.41 -5.77 -31.10
N PHE A 64 -12.10 -5.73 -29.96
CA PHE A 64 -11.55 -6.18 -28.68
C PHE A 64 -11.35 -7.68 -28.80
N VAL A 65 -10.21 -8.09 -29.35
CA VAL A 65 -9.71 -9.44 -29.22
C VAL A 65 -9.55 -9.64 -27.72
N LYS A 66 -10.47 -10.40 -27.12
CA LYS A 66 -10.30 -10.96 -25.77
C LYS A 66 -9.12 -11.93 -25.85
N GLU A 67 -7.90 -11.40 -25.88
CA GLU A 67 -6.73 -12.21 -25.64
C GLU A 67 -6.91 -12.79 -24.24
N LYS A 68 -7.10 -14.11 -24.20
CA LYS A 68 -7.15 -14.87 -22.96
C LYS A 68 -5.80 -14.66 -22.29
N ILE A 69 -5.77 -13.77 -21.29
CA ILE A 69 -4.58 -13.50 -20.48
C ILE A 69 -4.10 -14.86 -19.98
N LYS A 70 -2.90 -15.27 -20.42
CA LYS A 70 -2.30 -16.53 -20.00
C LYS A 70 -2.22 -16.52 -18.47
N PRO A 71 -2.49 -17.66 -17.80
CA PRO A 71 -2.38 -17.73 -16.35
C PRO A 71 -0.99 -17.27 -15.94
N SER A 72 -0.93 -16.18 -15.17
CA SER A 72 0.32 -15.61 -14.67
C SER A 72 1.07 -16.70 -13.93
N THR A 73 2.22 -17.10 -14.46
CA THR A 73 3.16 -18.02 -13.82
C THR A 73 3.96 -17.23 -12.76
N ASP A 74 3.24 -16.60 -11.83
CA ASP A 74 3.86 -15.88 -10.72
C ASP A 74 4.39 -16.91 -9.72
N PRO A 75 5.72 -17.03 -9.52
CA PRO A 75 6.27 -17.91 -8.51
C PRO A 75 5.98 -17.43 -7.07
N GLY A 76 5.35 -16.26 -6.93
CA GLY A 76 5.15 -15.60 -5.66
C GLY A 76 6.42 -14.89 -5.20
N GLY A 77 6.45 -14.50 -3.92
CA GLY A 77 7.59 -13.86 -3.29
C GLY A 77 7.86 -14.40 -1.89
N LYS A 78 9.12 -14.31 -1.45
CA LYS A 78 9.52 -14.49 -0.05
C LYS A 78 9.68 -13.11 0.59
N GLY A 79 9.23 -12.96 1.83
CA GLY A 79 9.40 -11.72 2.59
C GLY A 79 9.33 -11.97 4.09
N LEU A 80 9.37 -10.88 4.86
CA LEU A 80 9.14 -10.89 6.30
C LEU A 80 7.75 -10.32 6.58
N GLU A 81 6.99 -11.01 7.43
CA GLU A 81 5.72 -10.53 7.98
C GLU A 81 5.96 -10.05 9.40
N ILE A 82 5.44 -8.87 9.74
CA ILE A 82 5.44 -8.36 11.11
C ILE A 82 4.56 -9.30 11.94
N GLU A 83 5.14 -9.89 12.98
CA GLU A 83 4.42 -10.79 13.88
C GLU A 83 3.95 -10.05 15.13
N LYS A 84 4.81 -9.20 15.68
CA LYS A 84 4.50 -8.44 16.89
C LYS A 84 5.00 -7.00 16.77
N GLU A 85 4.12 -6.07 17.04
CA GLU A 85 4.41 -4.64 17.12
C GLU A 85 3.89 -4.04 18.43
N ILE A 86 4.55 -2.98 18.88
CA ILE A 86 4.14 -2.21 20.05
C ILE A 86 4.09 -0.73 19.74
N GLN A 87 3.10 -0.04 20.32
CA GLN A 87 3.00 1.41 20.26
C GLN A 87 3.87 2.03 21.34
N VAL A 88 4.80 2.91 20.95
CA VAL A 88 5.79 3.52 21.84
C VAL A 88 5.85 5.04 21.64
N CYS A 89 6.35 5.72 22.67
CA CYS A 89 6.65 7.15 22.59
C CYS A 89 7.93 7.39 21.76
N PRO A 90 8.17 8.64 21.30
CA PRO A 90 9.32 8.98 20.46
C PRO A 90 10.67 8.57 21.11
N ASP A 91 10.83 8.82 22.40
CA ASP A 91 12.07 8.50 23.12
C ASP A 91 12.35 6.98 23.12
N CYS A 92 11.34 6.18 23.49
CA CYS A 92 11.47 4.74 23.49
C CYS A 92 11.70 4.16 22.09
N TYR A 93 11.12 4.78 21.05
CA TYR A 93 11.39 4.37 19.68
C TYR A 93 12.87 4.54 19.33
N HIS A 94 13.47 5.70 19.65
CA HIS A 94 14.88 5.95 19.40
C HIS A 94 15.81 5.03 20.20
N ASP A 95 15.49 4.76 21.46
CA ASP A 95 16.31 3.89 22.31
C ASP A 95 16.29 2.43 21.82
N LEU A 96 15.10 1.91 21.49
CA LEU A 96 14.96 0.56 20.95
C LEU A 96 15.67 0.41 19.61
N ASN A 97 15.59 1.42 18.73
CA ASN A 97 16.25 1.36 17.43
C ASN A 97 17.78 1.31 17.55
N LYS A 98 18.36 1.97 18.56
CA LYS A 98 19.80 1.90 18.85
C LYS A 98 20.24 0.53 19.36
N GLN A 99 19.39 -0.19 20.09
CA GLN A 99 19.72 -1.53 20.61
C GLN A 99 19.69 -2.62 19.52
N HIS A 100 18.95 -2.37 18.43
CA HIS A 100 18.73 -3.33 17.34
C HIS A 100 19.48 -2.97 16.04
N SER A 101 20.34 -1.94 16.06
CA SER A 101 21.23 -1.57 14.94
C SER A 101 22.58 -2.27 15.08
#